data_AF-A0A976DTN4-F1
#
_entry.id   AF-A0A976DTN4-F1
#
_cell.length_a   1.000
_cell.length_b   1.000
_cell.length_c   1.000
_cell.angle_alpha   90.00
_cell.angle_beta   90.00
_cell.angle_gamma   90.00
#
_symmetry.space_group_name_H-M   'P 1'
#
loop_
_entity.id
_entity.type
_entity.pdbx_description
1 polymer ?
#
loop_
_entity_poly.entity_id
_entity_poly.type
_entity_poly.pdbx_seq_one_letter_code
_entity_poly.pdbx_strand_id
1 'polypeptide(L)' 'MTTLTLSEVSAMRVKLKNLEARKEDASLSFMDKIEIMDEILELKEQLGEFERKVSSSGNDCEFCSS' A
#
# COMPACT_ATOMS: atom_id res chain seq x y z
N MET A 1 3.67 10.43 -15.18
CA MET A 1 3.24 9.33 -14.28
C MET A 1 4.47 8.52 -13.94
N THR A 2 4.93 8.61 -12.70
CA THR A 2 6.04 7.80 -12.18
C THR A 2 5.54 6.37 -11.97
N THR A 3 6.19 5.41 -12.62
CA THR A 3 5.99 3.98 -12.39
C THR A 3 6.57 3.63 -11.02
N LEU A 4 5.74 3.09 -10.13
CA LEU A 4 6.21 2.58 -8.83
C LEU A 4 7.11 1.37 -9.05
N THR A 5 8.30 1.40 -8.46
CA THR A 5 9.24 0.29 -8.45
C THR A 5 8.82 -0.79 -7.47
N LEU A 6 9.29 -2.02 -7.67
CA LEU A 6 9.02 -3.13 -6.74
C LEU A 6 9.51 -2.82 -5.31
N SER A 7 10.63 -2.09 -5.18
CA SER A 7 11.17 -1.68 -3.88
C SER A 7 10.24 -0.70 -3.17
N GLU A 8 9.68 0.27 -3.90
CA GLU A 8 8.72 1.24 -3.34
C GLU A 8 7.42 0.55 -2.93
N VAL A 9 6.93 -0.41 -3.73
CA VAL A 9 5.76 -1.23 -3.40
C VAL A 9 6.00 -2.05 -2.13
N SER A 10 7.19 -2.63 -1.97
CA SER A 10 7.55 -3.37 -0.76
C SER A 10 7.58 -2.45 0.47
N ALA A 11 8.21 -1.27 0.35
CA ALA A 11 8.23 -0.28 1.43
C ALA A 11 6.81 0.19 1.81
N MET A 12 5.93 0.42 0.82
CA MET A 12 4.53 0.78 1.05
C MET A 12 3.76 -0.33 1.76
N ARG A 13 3.99 -1.61 1.43
CA ARG A 13 3.37 -2.75 2.13
C ARG A 13 3.81 -2.85 3.58
N VAL A 14 5.10 -2.60 3.87
CA VAL A 14 5.62 -2.55 5.24
C VAL A 14 4.98 -1.38 6.00
N LYS A 15 4.93 -0.19 5.39
CA LYS A 15 4.29 0.99 5.97
C LYS A 15 2.81 0.75 6.28
N LEU A 16 2.09 0.14 5.35
CA LEU A 16 0.68 -0.24 5.51
C LEU A 16 0.49 -1.16 6.73
N LYS A 17 1.34 -2.19 6.87
CA LYS A 17 1.28 -3.11 8.02
C LYS A 17 1.53 -2.42 9.35
N ASN A 18 2.49 -1.49 9.39
CA ASN A 18 2.76 -0.71 10.59
C ASN A 18 1.59 0.20 10.97
N LEU A 19 0.94 0.83 9.99
CA LEU A 19 -0.23 1.68 10.22
C LEU A 19 -1.45 0.86 10.66
N GLU A 20 -1.69 -0.30 10.05
CA GLU A 20 -2.74 -1.23 10.46
C GLU A 20 -2.56 -1.66 11.93
N ALA A 21 -1.32 -1.95 12.34
CA ALA A 21 -1.02 -2.27 13.74
C ALA A 21 -1.20 -1.06 14.66
N ARG A 22 -0.76 0.13 14.24
CA ARG A 22 -0.86 1.36 15.02
C ARG A 22 -2.31 1.81 15.22
N LYS A 23 -3.20 1.61 14.25
CA LYS A 23 -4.63 1.96 14.34
C LYS A 23 -5.33 1.28 15.53
N GLU A 24 -4.90 0.08 15.87
CA GLU A 24 -5.47 -0.73 16.96
C GLU A 24 -4.96 -0.30 18.35
N ASP A 25 -4.05 0.67 18.43
CA ASP A 25 -3.58 1.21 19.70
C ASP A 25 -4.74 1.91 20.45
N ALA A 26 -4.95 1.49 21.70
CA ALA A 26 -5.99 2.01 22.57
C ALA A 26 -5.68 3.42 23.10
N SER A 27 -4.41 3.86 23.03
CA SER A 27 -3.96 5.17 23.52
C SER A 27 -4.18 6.31 22.53
N LEU A 28 -4.48 6.00 21.27
CA LEU A 28 -4.74 7.00 20.23
C LEU A 28 -6.10 7.65 20.39
N SER A 29 -6.17 8.96 20.12
CA SER A 29 -7.45 9.66 20.06
C SER A 29 -8.26 9.22 18.84
N PHE A 30 -9.55 9.52 18.85
CA PHE A 30 -10.41 9.26 17.71
C PHE A 30 -9.93 9.96 16.43
N MET A 31 -9.42 11.19 16.54
CA MET A 31 -8.91 11.94 15.39
C MET A 31 -7.63 11.29 14.83
N ASP A 32 -6.70 10.87 15.70
CA ASP A 32 -5.48 10.18 15.25
C ASP A 32 -5.81 8.87 14.52
N LYS A 33 -6.85 8.16 14.97
CA LYS A 33 -7.31 6.94 14.30
C LYS A 33 -7.89 7.22 12.93
N ILE A 34 -8.62 8.33 12.75
CA ILE A 34 -9.12 8.75 11.44
C ILE A 34 -7.95 9.08 10.51
N GLU A 35 -6.98 9.88 10.95
CA GLU A 35 -5.83 10.24 10.13
C GLU A 35 -5.04 8.99 9.67
N ILE A 36 -4.84 8.03 10.58
CA ILE A 36 -4.22 6.74 10.22
C ILE A 36 -5.09 5.96 9.23
N MET A 37 -6.42 5.99 9.36
CA MET A 37 -7.32 5.32 8.41
C MET A 37 -7.28 5.95 7.02
N ASP A 38 -7.20 7.27 6.94
CA ASP A 38 -7.07 7.98 5.67
C ASP A 38 -5.75 7.63 4.98
N GLU A 39 -4.63 7.61 5.73
CA GLU A 39 -3.33 7.20 5.20
C GLU A 39 -3.31 5.73 4.75
N ILE A 40 -3.99 4.84 5.48
CA ILE A 40 -4.19 3.44 5.07
C ILE A 40 -4.96 3.34 3.75
N LEU A 41 -6.00 4.15 3.56
CA LEU A 41 -6.82 4.16 2.35
C LEU A 41 -6.01 4.61 1.14
N GLU A 42 -5.25 5.71 1.27
CA GLU A 42 -4.36 6.20 0.20
C GLU A 42 -3.33 5.14 -0.22
N LEU A 43 -2.68 4.49 0.75
CA LEU A 43 -1.71 3.43 0.47
C LEU A 43 -2.36 2.23 -0.23
N LYS A 44 -3.58 1.85 0.17
CA LYS A 44 -4.32 0.76 -0.49
C LYS A 44 -4.72 1.12 -1.92
N GLU A 45 -5.08 2.38 -2.18
CA GLU A 45 -5.38 2.85 -3.53
C GLU A 45 -4.14 2.77 -4.43
N GLN A 46 -2.99 3.30 -3.97
CA GLN A 46 -1.73 3.27 -4.71
C GLN A 46 -1.26 1.84 -5.01
N LEU A 47 -1.35 0.95 -4.02
CA LEU A 47 -1.03 -0.47 -4.21
C LEU A 47 -2.00 -1.16 -5.19
N GLY A 48 -3.29 -0.87 -5.09
CA GLY A 48 -4.29 -1.41 -6.01
C GLY A 48 -4.11 -0.90 -7.45
N GLU A 49 -3.71 0.36 -7.65
CA GLU A 49 -3.35 0.88 -8.97
C GLU A 49 -2.13 0.17 -9.55
N PHE A 50 -1.11 -0.09 -8.74
CA PHE A 50 0.06 -0.86 -9.15
C PHE A 50 -0.35 -2.28 -9.56
N GLU A 51 -1.15 -2.98 -8.74
CA GLU A 51 -1.62 -4.33 -9.04
C GLU A 51 -2.44 -4.39 -10.33
N ARG A 52 -3.34 -3.40 -10.55
CA ARG A 52 -4.10 -3.28 -11.80
C ARG A 52 -3.18 -3.03 -13.00
N LYS A 53 -2.17 -2.17 -12.86
CA LYS A 53 -1.19 -1.91 -13.93
C LYS A 53 -0.39 -3.16 -14.26
N VAL A 54 0.16 -3.85 -13.26
CA VAL A 54 0.92 -5.09 -13.46
C VAL A 54 0.05 -6.18 -14.09
N SER A 55 -1.19 -6.35 -13.62
CA SER A 55 -2.12 -7.37 -14.14
C SER A 55 -2.63 -7.05 -15.55
N SER A 56 -2.86 -5.77 -15.87
CA SER A 56 -3.26 -5.33 -17.21
C SER A 56 -2.11 -5.38 -18.22
N SER A 57 -0.86 -5.41 -17.77
CA SER A 57 0.35 -5.53 -18.60
C SER A 57 0.70 -6.98 -18.92
N GLY A 58 -0.30 -7.88 -18.92
CA GLY A 58 -0.23 -9.34 -18.77
C GLY A 58 0.56 -10.17 -19.78
N ASN A 59 1.73 -9.73 -20.24
CA ASN A 59 2.74 -10.56 -20.89
C ASN A 59 4.20 -10.19 -20.53
N ASP A 60 4.50 -9.08 -19.83
CA ASP A 60 5.90 -8.64 -19.62
C ASP A 60 6.27 -8.39 -18.15
N CYS A 61 5.75 -9.17 -17.18
CA CYS A 61 6.43 -9.25 -15.87
C CYS A 61 7.46 -10.38 -15.91
N GLU A 62 8.65 -10.12 -16.46
CA GLU A 62 9.78 -11.07 -16.54
C GLU A 62 10.24 -11.60 -15.16
N PHE A 63 9.81 -10.98 -14.05
CA PHE A 63 10.17 -11.36 -12.68
C PHE A 63 9.01 -11.89 -11.84
N CYS A 64 7.80 -11.99 -12.40
CA CYS A 64 6.68 -12.62 -11.73
C CYS A 64 6.67 -14.11 -12.09
N SER A 65 7.73 -14.83 -11.71
CA SER A 65 7.77 -16.28 -11.83
C SER A 65 6.69 -16.89 -10.93
N SER A 66 5.81 -17.63 -11.60
CA SER A 66 4.84 -18.63 -11.13
C SER A 66 5.14 -19.30 -9.79
#